data_AF-A0A3D4KNT2-F1
#
_entry.id   AF-A0A3D4KNT2-F1
#
_cell.length_a   1.000
_cell.length_b   1.000
_cell.length_c   1.000
_cell.angle_alpha   90.00
_cell.angle_beta   90.00
_cell.angle_gamma   90.00
#
_symmetry.space_group_name_H-M   'P 1'
#
loop_
_entity.id
_entity.type
_entity.pdbx_description
1 polymer ?
#
loop_
_entity_poly.entity_id
_entity_poly.type
_entity_poly.pdbx_seq_one_letter_code
_entity_poly.pdbx_strand_id
1 'polypeptide(L)' 'MDGTTATHYGWDGDRIVREESESQRSTIVYEPGSFVPMLRIDDSQQGQVLSAFVTDALGTPMRLVAPNGETQ' A
#
# COMPACT_ATOMS: atom_id res chain seq x y z
N MET A 1 14.30 27.26 -3.88
CA MET A 1 13.80 26.02 -3.26
C MET A 1 12.33 25.99 -3.57
N ASP A 2 11.91 25.21 -4.55
CA ASP A 2 10.49 25.11 -4.90
C ASP A 2 9.78 24.34 -3.79
N GLY A 3 9.06 25.07 -2.94
CA GLY A 3 8.39 24.59 -1.74
C GLY A 3 7.11 23.82 -2.02
N THR A 4 7.11 22.91 -3.00
CA THR A 4 5.94 22.08 -3.30
C THR A 4 6.27 20.64 -2.95
N THR A 5 5.80 20.18 -1.79
CA THR A 5 5.75 18.75 -1.47
C THR A 5 4.81 18.07 -2.46
N ALA A 6 5.36 17.36 -3.44
CA ALA A 6 4.58 16.62 -4.43
C ALA A 6 4.38 15.17 -3.99
N THR A 7 3.15 14.68 -4.10
CA THR A 7 2.85 13.25 -3.98
C THR A 7 2.64 12.68 -5.37
N HIS A 8 3.38 11.62 -5.70
CA HIS A 8 3.28 10.91 -6.96
C HIS A 8 2.44 9.65 -6.79
N TYR A 9 1.61 9.35 -7.78
CA TYR A 9 0.76 8.16 -7.81
C TYR A 9 1.11 7.29 -9.02
N GLY A 10 1.21 5.98 -8.80
CA GLY A 10 1.45 4.97 -9.83
C GLY A 10 0.22 4.10 -10.05
N TRP A 11 -0.04 3.75 -11.30
CA TRP A 11 -1.23 3.00 -11.71
C TRP A 11 -0.86 1.71 -12.45
N ASP A 12 -1.63 0.64 -12.21
CA ASP A 12 -1.68 -0.59 -13.01
C ASP A 12 -3.11 -0.74 -13.56
N GLY A 13 -3.30 -0.40 -14.83
CA GLY A 13 -4.63 -0.27 -15.42
C GLY A 13 -5.47 0.79 -14.69
N ASP A 14 -6.53 0.35 -14.05
CA ASP A 14 -7.47 1.15 -13.26
C ASP A 14 -7.16 1.16 -11.74
N ARG A 15 -6.09 0.51 -11.31
CA ARG A 15 -5.70 0.40 -9.89
C ARG A 15 -4.56 1.34 -9.56
N ILE A 16 -4.68 2.09 -8.47
CA ILE A 16 -3.51 2.76 -7.87
C ILE A 16 -2.67 1.69 -7.18
N VAL A 17 -1.44 1.50 -7.63
CA VAL A 17 -0.50 0.53 -7.05
C VAL A 17 0.59 1.21 -6.23
N ARG A 18 0.73 2.54 -6.34
CA ARG A 18 1.78 3.27 -5.65
C ARG A 18 1.33 4.68 -5.23
N GLU A 19 1.73 5.06 -4.03
CA GLU A 19 1.71 6.44 -3.53
C GLU A 19 3.10 6.78 -2.99
N GLU A 20 3.67 7.91 -3.38
CA GLU A 20 5.03 8.30 -3.01
C GLU A 20 5.13 9.79 -2.72
N SER A 21 5.57 10.13 -1.50
CA SER A 21 5.96 11.47 -1.11
C SER A 21 7.48 11.53 -0.88
N GLU A 22 8.01 12.68 -0.48
CA GLU A 22 9.46 12.84 -0.22
C GLU A 22 10.02 11.90 0.85
N SER A 23 9.20 11.46 1.81
CA SER A 23 9.66 10.69 2.97
C SER A 23 9.11 9.28 3.06
N GLN A 24 8.09 8.95 2.26
CA GLN A 24 7.40 7.67 2.35
C GLN A 24 6.96 7.19 0.96
N ARG A 25 6.86 5.87 0.82
CA ARG A 25 6.35 5.22 -0.39
C ARG A 25 5.54 4.00 0.01
N SER A 26 4.31 3.93 -0.47
CA SER A 26 3.41 2.79 -0.27
C SER A 26 3.16 2.10 -1.60
N THR A 27 3.29 0.78 -1.62
CA THR A 27 2.96 -0.06 -2.78
C THR A 27 1.90 -1.08 -2.40
N ILE A 28 0.86 -1.23 -3.22
CA ILE A 28 -0.21 -2.21 -3.01
C ILE A 28 -0.13 -3.28 -4.10
N VAL A 29 -0.17 -4.54 -3.68
CA VAL A 29 -0.28 -5.72 -4.55
C VAL A 29 -1.71 -6.22 -4.51
N TYR A 30 -2.32 -6.37 -5.67
CA TYR A 30 -3.68 -6.88 -5.83
C TYR A 30 -3.69 -8.33 -6.30
N GLU A 31 -4.80 -9.03 -6.03
CA GLU A 31 -5.09 -10.31 -6.65
C GLU A 31 -5.14 -10.17 -8.19
N PRO A 32 -4.68 -11.17 -8.95
CA PRO A 32 -4.69 -11.10 -10.41
C PRO A 32 -6.10 -10.87 -10.97
N GLY A 33 -6.25 -9.80 -11.78
CA GLY A 33 -7.52 -9.47 -12.45
C GLY A 33 -8.62 -8.95 -11.51
N SER A 34 -8.29 -8.59 -10.27
CA SER A 34 -9.23 -8.20 -9.23
C SER A 34 -8.82 -6.88 -8.57
N PHE A 35 -9.76 -6.25 -7.87
CA PHE A 35 -9.49 -5.07 -7.02
C PHE A 35 -9.22 -5.44 -5.56
N VAL A 36 -9.21 -6.73 -5.24
CA VAL A 36 -8.94 -7.23 -3.89
C VAL A 36 -7.45 -7.08 -3.59
N PRO A 37 -7.06 -6.27 -2.59
CA PRO A 37 -5.66 -6.09 -2.25
C PRO A 37 -5.18 -7.28 -1.40
N MET A 38 -3.94 -7.70 -1.63
CA MET A 38 -3.30 -8.79 -0.91
C MET A 38 -2.27 -8.25 0.08
N LEU A 39 -1.36 -7.40 -0.41
CA LEU A 39 -0.20 -6.94 0.35
C LEU A 39 -0.04 -5.43 0.22
N ARG A 40 0.48 -4.82 1.29
CA ARG A 40 0.99 -3.45 1.29
C ARG A 40 2.45 -3.46 1.71
N ILE A 41 3.26 -2.70 0.99
CA ILE A 41 4.67 -2.47 1.32
C ILE A 41 4.82 -0.98 1.58
N ASP A 42 5.16 -0.62 2.82
CA ASP A 42 5.45 0.76 3.21
C ASP A 42 6.96 0.92 3.40
N ASP A 43 7.57 1.75 2.55
CA ASP A 43 8.97 2.14 2.58
C ASP A 43 9.08 3.54 3.21
N SER A 44 9.93 3.68 4.23
CA SER A 44 10.27 4.97 4.84
C SER A 44 11.74 5.03 5.22
N GLN A 45 12.19 6.17 5.74
CA GLN A 45 13.54 6.29 6.32
C GLN A 45 13.80 5.31 7.49
N GLN A 46 12.74 4.79 8.13
CA GLN A 46 12.85 3.84 9.25
C GLN A 46 12.96 2.39 8.79
N GLY A 47 12.80 2.12 7.49
CA GLY A 47 12.84 0.78 6.90
C GLY A 47 11.59 0.46 6.09
N GLN A 48 11.54 -0.79 5.63
CA GLN A 48 10.42 -1.36 4.87
C GLN A 48 9.56 -2.23 5.78
N VAL A 49 8.24 -2.05 5.73
CA VAL A 49 7.26 -2.88 6.40
C VAL A 49 6.35 -3.53 5.36
N LEU A 50 6.37 -4.86 5.31
CA LEU A 50 5.40 -5.65 4.57
C LEU A 50 4.20 -5.93 5.47
N SER A 51 2.98 -5.80 4.97
CA SER A 51 1.77 -6.19 5.68
C SER A 51 0.75 -6.82 4.74
N ALA A 52 -0.08 -7.73 5.26
CA ALA A 52 -1.17 -8.36 4.51
C ALA A 52 -2.50 -7.64 4.78
N PHE A 53 -3.33 -7.53 3.75
CA PHE A 53 -4.72 -7.12 3.92
C PHE A 53 -5.57 -8.32 4.39
N VAL A 54 -6.37 -8.08 5.42
CA VAL A 54 -7.48 -8.96 5.80
C VAL A 54 -8.74 -8.35 5.19
N THR A 55 -9.41 -9.11 4.33
CA THR A 55 -10.63 -8.68 3.66
C THR A 55 -11.85 -9.46 4.18
N ASP A 56 -13.04 -8.89 4.02
CA ASP A 56 -14.27 -9.66 4.12
C ASP A 56 -14.49 -10.56 2.89
N ALA A 57 -15.62 -11.26 2.85
CA ALA A 57 -15.99 -12.14 1.73
C ALA A 57 -16.27 -11.41 0.40
N LEU A 58 -16.45 -10.09 0.42
CA LEU A 58 -16.63 -9.27 -0.77
C LEU A 58 -15.30 -8.66 -1.26
N GLY A 59 -14.19 -8.93 -0.56
CA GLY A 59 -12.89 -8.37 -0.89
C GLY A 59 -12.68 -6.95 -0.37
N THR A 60 -13.56 -6.46 0.51
CA THR A 60 -13.42 -5.14 1.14
C THR A 60 -12.32 -5.21 2.19
N PRO A 61 -11.29 -4.35 2.14
CA PRO A 61 -10.23 -4.32 3.15
C PRO A 61 -10.79 -3.97 4.53
N MET A 62 -10.52 -4.80 5.53
CA MET A 62 -10.91 -4.58 6.92
C MET A 62 -9.74 -4.22 7.82
N ARG A 63 -8.56 -4.80 7.58
CA ARG A 63 -7.38 -4.63 8.45
C ARG A 63 -6.09 -4.86 7.69
N LEU A 64 -5.00 -4.25 8.19
CA LEU A 64 -3.64 -4.54 7.76
C LEU A 64 -2.88 -5.26 8.89
N VAL A 65 -2.18 -6.34 8.57
CA VAL A 65 -1.48 -7.18 9.56
C VAL A 65 -0.03 -7.38 9.14
N ALA A 66 0.91 -7.01 10.01
CA ALA A 66 2.33 -7.24 9.81
C ALA A 66 2.70 -8.72 10.05
N PRO A 67 3.84 -9.21 9.50
CA PRO A 67 4.27 -10.61 9.65
C PRO A 67 4.43 -11.09 11.10
N ASN A 68 4.66 -10.18 12.03
CA ASN A 68 4.73 -10.48 13.47
C ASN A 68 3.35 -10.63 14.14
N GLY A 69 2.25 -10.46 13.38
CA GLY A 69 0.87 -10.54 13.87
C GLY A 69 0.32 -9.23 14.44
N GLU A 70 1.12 -8.15 14.46
CA GLU A 70 0.66 -6.84 14.88
C GLU A 70 -0.25 -6.22 13.82
N THR A 71 -1.26 -5.49 14.27
CA THR A 71 -2.28 -4.88 13.42
C THR A 71 -2.08 -3.37 13.39
N GLN A 72 -2.17 -2.77 12.19
CA GLN A 72 -2.16 -1.31 12.02
C GLN A 72 -3.57 -0.74 11.91
#